data_AF-A0A8A7KEP5-F1
#
_entry.id   AF-A0A8A7KEP5-F1
#
_cell.length_a   1.000
_cell.length_b   1.000
_cell.length_c   1.000
_cell.angle_alpha   90.00
_cell.angle_beta   90.00
_cell.angle_gamma   90.00
#
_symmetry.space_group_name_H-M   'P 1'
#
loop_
_entity.id
_entity.type
_entity.pdbx_description
1 polymer ?
#
loop_
_entity_poly.entity_id
_entity_poly.type
_entity_poly.pdbx_seq_one_letter_code
_entity_poly.pdbx_strand_id
1 'polypeptide(L)'
;MLLAEFSIIDYGFRIETTTHALRRMKERDINPAVVGEVIKGLDYKIMFYNNSGEEIAIIDKGHDIAVIIEVRLYKVVVITVIDRSNIHIKEGTLLEQIA
;
A
#
# COMPACT_ATOMS: atom_id res chain seq x y z
N MET A 1 9.06 -3.19 -9.89
CA MET A 1 9.90 -1.99 -10.15
C MET A 1 10.02 -1.20 -8.86
N LEU A 2 11.21 -0.72 -8.49
CA LEU A 2 11.39 0.05 -7.25
C LEU A 2 10.65 1.39 -7.36
N LEU A 3 9.86 1.72 -6.35
CA LEU A 3 9.08 2.95 -6.25
C LEU A 3 9.68 3.89 -5.21
N ALA A 4 10.03 3.37 -4.03
CA ALA A 4 10.66 4.13 -2.96
C ALA A 4 11.38 3.19 -1.98
N GLU A 5 12.23 3.77 -1.16
CA GLU A 5 12.87 3.14 -0.01
C GLU A 5 12.61 3.98 1.24
N PHE A 6 12.56 3.33 2.40
CA PHE A 6 12.41 3.98 3.70
C PHE A 6 12.87 3.05 4.80
N SER A 7 13.14 3.60 5.99
CA SER A 7 13.53 2.82 7.16
C SER A 7 12.48 2.98 8.25
N ILE A 8 12.18 1.87 8.93
CA ILE A 8 11.42 1.86 10.18
C ILE A 8 12.32 1.28 11.25
N ILE A 9 12.63 2.08 12.26
CA ILE A 9 13.60 1.73 13.31
C ILE A 9 14.94 1.36 12.64
N ASP A 10 15.39 0.11 12.79
CA ASP A 10 16.65 -0.42 12.25
C ASP A 10 16.44 -1.28 10.99
N TYR A 11 15.22 -1.33 10.46
CA TYR A 11 14.87 -2.15 9.29
C TYR A 11 14.67 -1.29 8.04
N GLY A 12 15.41 -1.62 6.98
CA GLY A 12 15.27 -1.01 5.66
C GLY A 12 14.18 -1.68 4.84
N PHE A 13 13.18 -0.90 4.42
CA PHE A 13 12.08 -1.33 3.56
C PHE A 13 12.21 -0.80 2.14
N ARG A 14 11.79 -1.64 1.20
CA ARG A 14 11.64 -1.27 -0.22
C ARG A 14 10.19 -1.37 -0.65
N ILE A 15 9.71 -0.36 -1.35
CA ILE A 15 8.40 -0.39 -2.02
C ILE A 15 8.63 -0.75 -3.48
N GLU A 16 8.09 -1.87 -3.91
CA GLU A 16 8.17 -2.35 -5.29
C GLU A 16 6.77 -2.50 -5.87
N THR A 17 6.62 -2.19 -7.16
CA THR A 17 5.37 -2.39 -7.89
C THR A 17 5.40 -3.63 -8.75
N THR A 18 4.26 -4.31 -8.86
CA THR A 18 4.01 -5.26 -9.94
C THR A 18 3.79 -4.53 -11.27
N THR A 19 3.96 -5.25 -12.38
CA THR A 19 3.59 -4.74 -13.72
C THR A 19 2.10 -4.34 -13.78
N HIS A 20 1.23 -5.07 -13.08
CA HIS A 20 -0.19 -4.75 -13.01
C HIS A 20 -0.43 -3.40 -12.32
N ALA A 21 0.13 -3.19 -11.13
CA ALA A 21 0.01 -1.94 -10.39
C ALA A 21 0.52 -0.74 -11.19
N LEU A 22 1.68 -0.87 -11.84
CA LEU A 22 2.24 0.20 -12.65
C LEU A 22 1.33 0.59 -13.82
N ARG A 23 0.75 -0.39 -14.51
CA ARG A 23 -0.23 -0.14 -15.57
C ARG A 23 -1.46 0.60 -15.02
N ARG A 24 -1.98 0.19 -13.86
CA ARG A 24 -3.13 0.85 -13.21
C ARG A 24 -2.82 2.30 -12.84
N MET A 25 -1.64 2.58 -12.30
CA MET A 25 -1.24 3.95 -11.98
C MET A 25 -1.24 4.82 -13.25
N LYS A 26 -0.67 4.31 -14.36
CA LYS A 26 -0.64 5.03 -15.64
C LYS A 26 -2.03 5.27 -16.24
N GLU A 27 -2.90 4.26 -16.21
CA GLU A 27 -4.26 4.36 -16.77
C GLU A 27 -5.15 5.38 -16.05
N ARG A 28 -4.82 5.69 -14.80
CA ARG A 28 -5.60 6.55 -13.90
C ARG A 28 -4.87 7.84 -13.49
N ASP A 29 -3.74 8.12 -14.13
CA ASP A 29 -2.90 9.29 -13.82
C ASP A 29 -2.50 9.41 -12.33
N ILE A 30 -2.30 8.26 -11.67
CA ILE A 30 -1.88 8.23 -10.26
C ILE A 30 -0.36 8.34 -10.18
N ASN A 31 0.12 9.36 -9.47
CA ASN A 31 1.54 9.56 -9.21
C ASN A 31 2.09 8.44 -8.30
N PRO A 32 3.13 7.69 -8.72
CA PRO A 32 3.77 6.68 -7.88
C PRO A 32 4.26 7.23 -6.53
N ALA A 33 4.68 8.49 -6.46
CA ALA A 33 5.12 9.11 -5.20
C ALA A 33 4.00 9.10 -4.14
N VAL A 34 2.76 9.41 -4.54
CA VAL A 34 1.58 9.39 -3.66
C VAL A 34 1.34 7.99 -3.12
N VAL A 35 1.45 6.96 -3.96
CA VAL A 35 1.34 5.54 -3.51
C VAL A 35 2.41 5.21 -2.46
N GLY A 36 3.62 5.74 -2.64
CA GLY A 36 4.70 5.61 -1.66
C GLY A 36 4.37 6.28 -0.32
N GLU A 37 3.77 7.48 -0.36
CA GLU A 37 3.33 8.21 0.84
C GLU A 37 2.22 7.46 1.58
N VAL A 38 1.20 6.97 0.87
CA VAL A 38 0.11 6.17 1.45
C VAL A 38 0.64 4.95 2.19
N ILE A 39 1.61 4.24 1.59
CA ILE A 39 2.22 3.05 2.20
C ILE A 39 3.06 3.43 3.42
N LYS A 40 3.84 4.52 3.35
CA LYS A 40 4.64 5.02 4.48
C LYS A 40 3.77 5.44 5.65
N GLY A 41 2.53 5.87 5.40
CA GLY A 41 1.53 6.16 6.44
C GLY A 41 1.13 4.96 7.31
N LEU A 42 1.44 3.72 6.92
CA LEU A 42 1.29 2.57 7.80
C LEU A 42 2.30 2.57 8.96
N ASP A 43 3.42 3.27 8.81
CA ASP A 43 4.51 3.35 9.80
C ASP A 43 4.88 1.96 10.35
N TYR A 44 5.10 1.82 11.66
CA TYR A 44 5.47 0.58 12.33
C TYR A 44 4.48 -0.57 12.09
N LYS A 45 3.23 -0.30 11.68
CA LYS A 45 2.26 -1.38 11.43
C LYS A 45 2.67 -2.30 10.29
N ILE A 46 3.46 -1.80 9.35
CA ILE A 46 3.94 -2.60 8.23
C ILE A 46 4.81 -3.80 8.68
N MET A 47 5.39 -3.71 9.88
CA MET A 47 6.13 -4.81 10.49
C MET A 47 5.26 -6.01 10.81
N PHE A 48 4.00 -5.80 11.23
CA PHE A 48 3.07 -6.89 11.56
C PHE A 48 2.73 -7.75 10.34
N TYR A 49 2.74 -7.14 9.16
CA TYR A 49 2.42 -7.82 7.91
C TYR A 49 3.63 -8.49 7.25
N ASN A 50 4.85 -8.23 7.72
CA ASN A 50 6.05 -8.75 7.07
C ASN A 50 6.11 -10.28 7.17
N ASN A 51 5.98 -10.95 6.02
CA ASN A 51 5.87 -12.41 5.88
C ASN A 51 4.61 -13.01 6.53
N SER A 52 3.55 -12.23 6.78
CA SER A 52 2.27 -12.79 7.26
C SER A 52 1.53 -13.57 6.16
N GLY A 53 1.81 -13.27 4.89
CA GLY A 53 1.06 -13.81 3.74
C GLY A 53 -0.28 -13.11 3.50
N GLU A 54 -0.59 -12.06 4.27
CA GLU A 54 -1.81 -11.28 4.12
C GLU A 54 -1.66 -10.22 3.01
N GLU A 55 -2.77 -9.99 2.29
CA GLU A 55 -2.93 -8.83 1.41
C GLU A 55 -3.64 -7.71 2.18
N ILE A 56 -3.03 -6.51 2.21
CA ILE A 56 -3.53 -5.36 2.95
C ILE A 56 -4.13 -4.36 1.98
N ALA A 57 -5.37 -3.94 2.25
CA ALA A 57 -6.01 -2.82 1.57
C ALA A 57 -5.84 -1.53 2.39
N ILE A 58 -5.08 -0.59 1.86
CA ILE A 58 -4.91 0.74 2.44
C ILE A 58 -5.85 1.70 1.71
N ILE A 59 -6.77 2.33 2.43
CA ILE A 59 -7.70 3.32 1.87
C ILE A 59 -7.30 4.70 2.37
N ASP A 60 -6.81 5.54 1.46
CA ASP A 60 -6.44 6.91 1.78
C ASP A 60 -7.47 7.89 1.22
N LYS A 61 -8.25 8.47 2.13
CA LYS A 61 -9.26 9.49 1.80
C LYS A 61 -8.67 10.85 1.44
N GLY A 62 -7.47 11.18 1.93
CA GLY A 62 -6.80 12.45 1.63
C GLY A 62 -6.35 12.52 0.17
N HIS A 63 -5.88 11.39 -0.36
CA HIS A 63 -5.45 11.25 -1.75
C HIS A 63 -6.53 10.67 -2.68
N ASP A 64 -7.69 10.29 -2.14
CA ASP A 64 -8.80 9.59 -2.82
C ASP A 64 -8.38 8.31 -3.58
N ILE A 65 -7.46 7.54 -3.02
CA ILE A 65 -7.00 6.27 -3.61
C ILE A 65 -7.10 5.12 -2.62
N ALA A 66 -7.05 3.90 -3.15
CA ALA A 66 -6.74 2.73 -2.35
C ALA A 66 -5.59 1.92 -2.95
N VAL A 67 -4.78 1.31 -2.10
CA VAL A 67 -3.60 0.55 -2.50
C VAL A 67 -3.70 -0.85 -1.88
N ILE A 68 -3.53 -1.87 -2.71
CA ILE A 68 -3.42 -3.26 -2.23
C ILE A 68 -1.95 -3.65 -2.23
N ILE A 69 -1.47 -4.10 -1.08
CA ILE A 69 -0.07 -4.50 -0.87
C ILE A 69 0.04 -5.89 -0.26
N GLU A 70 1.22 -6.49 -0.40
CA GLU A 70 1.71 -7.60 0.41
C GLU A 70 3.07 -7.17 0.99
N VAL A 71 3.43 -7.62 2.19
CA VAL A 71 4.75 -7.36 2.78
C VAL A 71 5.50 -8.68 2.95
N ARG A 72 6.65 -8.83 2.28
CA ARG A 72 7.52 -10.02 2.40
C ARG A 72 8.98 -9.63 2.38
N LEU A 73 9.80 -10.25 3.23
CA LEU A 73 11.26 -10.01 3.28
C LEU A 73 11.63 -8.51 3.33
N TYR A 74 10.91 -7.72 4.15
CA TYR A 74 11.08 -6.26 4.25
C TYR A 74 10.86 -5.51 2.92
N LYS A 75 10.05 -6.11 2.05
CA LYS A 75 9.63 -5.53 0.78
C LYS A 75 8.12 -5.40 0.77
N VAL A 76 7.65 -4.19 0.55
CA VAL A 76 6.25 -3.89 0.27
C VAL A 76 6.03 -4.05 -1.22
N VAL A 77 5.19 -5.01 -1.61
CA VAL A 77 4.85 -5.26 -3.00
C VAL A 77 3.48 -4.67 -3.28
N VAL A 78 3.42 -3.63 -4.12
CA VAL A 78 2.18 -3.04 -4.59
C VAL A 78 1.55 -3.94 -5.65
N ILE A 79 0.44 -4.58 -5.30
CA ILE A 79 -0.30 -5.51 -6.15
C ILE A 79 -1.18 -4.71 -7.12
N THR A 80 -1.94 -3.76 -6.60
CA THR A 80 -2.78 -2.87 -7.41
C THR A 80 -3.05 -1.55 -6.69
N VAL A 81 -3.50 -0.57 -7.48
CA VAL A 81 -4.03 0.71 -6.98
C VAL A 81 -5.46 0.83 -7.48
N ILE A 82 -6.32 1.55 -6.78
CA ILE A 82 -7.70 1.88 -7.13
C ILE A 82 -7.83 3.40 -7.03
N ASP A 83 -8.34 4.01 -8.10
CA ASP A 83 -8.47 5.46 -8.28
C ASP A 83 -9.72 6.05 -7.61
N ARG A 84 -10.09 5.50 -6.44
CA ARG A 84 -11.18 5.97 -5.55
C ARG A 84 -10.93 5.42 -4.15
N SER A 85 -11.11 6.26 -3.13
CA SER A 85 -11.15 5.82 -1.73
C SER A 85 -12.53 5.28 -1.31
N ASN A 86 -13.58 5.58 -2.09
CA ASN A 86 -14.94 5.12 -1.82
C ASN A 86 -15.14 3.65 -2.21
N ILE A 87 -14.59 2.75 -1.40
CA ILE A 87 -14.73 1.30 -1.51
C ILE A 87 -15.90 0.84 -0.66
N HIS A 88 -16.78 0.03 -1.25
CA HIS A 88 -17.88 -0.60 -0.52
C HIS A 88 -17.32 -1.80 0.25
N ILE A 89 -17.49 -1.76 1.56
CA ILE A 89 -17.03 -2.81 2.47
C ILE A 89 -18.25 -3.57 2.96
N LYS A 90 -18.22 -4.90 2.85
CA LYS A 90 -19.34 -5.75 3.27
C LYS A 90 -19.50 -5.70 4.79
N GLU A 91 -20.73 -5.85 5.25
CA GLU A 91 -21.03 -6.00 6.68
C GLU A 91 -20.23 -7.16 7.30
N GLY A 92 -19.67 -6.92 8.49
CA GLY A 92 -18.85 -7.89 9.23
C GLY A 92 -17.36 -7.88 8.88
N THR A 93 -16.89 -7.01 7.98
CA THR A 93 -15.45 -6.82 7.74
C THR A 93 -14.79 -6.04 8.87
N LEU A 94 -13.67 -6.56 9.38
CA LEU A 94 -12.84 -5.86 10.37
C LEU A 94 -12.14 -4.67 9.70
N LEU A 95 -12.39 -3.46 10.23
CA LEU A 95 -11.70 -2.25 9.83
C LEU A 95 -10.72 -1.84 10.93
N GLU A 96 -9.44 -1.82 10.58
CA GLU A 96 -8.44 -1.23 11.45
C GLU A 96 -8.24 0.24 11.06
N GLN A 97 -8.54 1.17 11.98
CA GLN A 97 -8.32 2.59 11.73
C GLN A 97 -6.84 2.93 11.97
N ILE A 98 -6.25 3.66 11.03
CA ILE A 98 -4.91 4.23 11.16
C ILE A 98 -5.14 5.71 11.44
N ALA A 99 -4.80 6.13 12.66
CA ALA A 99 -4.97 7.49 13.16
C ALA A 99 -3.60 8.17 13.25
#